data_AF-A0A7G9YRA2-F1
#
_entry.id   AF-A0A7G9YRA2-F1
#
_cell.length_a   1.000
_cell.length_b   1.000
_cell.length_c   1.000
_cell.angle_alpha   90.00
_cell.angle_beta   90.00
_cell.angle_gamma   90.00
#
_symmetry.space_group_name_H-M   'P 1'
#
loop_
_entity.id
_entity.type
_entity.pdbx_description
1 polymer ?
#
loop_
_entity_poly.entity_id
_entity_poly.type
_entity_poly.pdbx_seq_one_letter_code
_entity_poly.pdbx_strand_id
1 'polypeptide(L)'
;MKNAGVLLFAREPARFYFHAAITCVRFRGKTKTHIIDRKDFSEDIITNVDNAMKWLKTYIPLRYEIGGGKLQREEIPELPYDALREALLNSVIHRDYFEKGAVTMVEFYDDRVHILNPDGLVKGILPEEFGMTSISRNPFLQGLFHRADLVERIGSGIGRMRDEMKTAGLSEPEFNWNGFFRITFKRSEKRGLEIAVTDGTVSDIDLRISELIENGEIVRRPDVERLLQLSYASAQRHLANLVERELILFEGAPKTGKYVLTRKGEKFLASLKKKGDHR
;
A
#
# COMPACT_ATOMS: atom_id res chain seq x y z
N MET A 1 33.40 -10.41 7.73
CA MET A 1 32.44 -9.63 6.92
C MET A 1 32.40 -10.24 5.52
N LYS A 2 31.32 -10.90 5.07
CA LYS A 2 31.27 -11.31 3.64
C LYS A 2 29.95 -10.96 2.93
N ASN A 3 28.78 -11.32 3.48
CA ASN A 3 27.51 -11.11 2.74
C ASN A 3 26.66 -9.96 3.31
N ALA A 4 26.49 -9.87 4.63
CA ALA A 4 25.69 -8.80 5.26
C ALA A 4 26.22 -7.39 5.01
N GLY A 5 27.55 -7.23 4.89
CA GLY A 5 28.15 -5.94 4.55
C GLY A 5 27.85 -5.50 3.10
N VAL A 6 27.79 -6.44 2.16
CA VAL A 6 27.38 -6.15 0.77
C VAL A 6 25.92 -5.71 0.76
N LEU A 7 25.05 -6.43 1.45
CA LEU A 7 23.62 -6.13 1.51
C LEU A 7 23.28 -4.74 2.09
N LEU A 8 24.13 -4.21 2.97
CA LEU A 8 23.90 -2.96 3.69
C LEU A 8 24.64 -1.75 3.12
N PHE A 9 25.83 -1.96 2.56
CA PHE A 9 26.73 -0.86 2.21
C PHE A 9 27.12 -0.86 0.73
N ALA A 10 26.81 -1.91 -0.04
CA ALA A 10 26.99 -1.85 -1.48
C ALA A 10 25.90 -0.95 -2.07
N ARG A 11 26.29 -0.08 -3.00
CA ARG A 11 25.35 0.77 -3.74
C ARG A 11 24.35 -0.03 -4.60
N GLU A 12 24.77 -1.21 -5.06
CA GLU A 12 23.97 -2.15 -5.85
C GLU A 12 24.27 -3.59 -5.39
N PRO A 13 23.71 -4.05 -4.25
CA PRO A 13 23.92 -5.42 -3.78
C PRO A 13 23.28 -6.45 -4.73
N ALA A 14 22.26 -6.04 -5.51
CA ALA A 14 21.60 -6.89 -6.48
C ALA A 14 22.53 -7.46 -7.57
N ARG A 15 23.68 -6.82 -7.82
CA ARG A 15 24.73 -7.37 -8.71
C ARG A 15 25.32 -8.68 -8.19
N PHE A 16 25.28 -8.89 -6.88
CA PHE A 16 25.78 -10.10 -6.22
C PHE A 16 24.63 -10.99 -5.73
N TYR A 17 23.52 -10.38 -5.34
CA TYR A 17 22.35 -11.02 -4.76
C TYR A 17 21.07 -10.41 -5.35
N PHE A 18 20.71 -10.75 -6.59
CA PHE A 18 19.51 -10.24 -7.25
C PHE A 18 18.22 -10.53 -6.45
N HIS A 19 18.23 -11.60 -5.66
CA HIS A 19 17.14 -12.02 -4.79
C HIS A 19 17.02 -11.21 -3.49
N ALA A 20 18.00 -10.35 -3.17
CA ALA A 20 17.95 -9.41 -2.05
C ALA A 20 17.20 -8.11 -2.39
N ALA A 21 16.20 -8.22 -3.25
CA ALA A 21 15.31 -7.14 -3.65
C ALA A 21 13.98 -7.18 -2.88
N ILE A 22 13.27 -6.07 -2.89
CA ILE A 22 11.86 -5.99 -2.48
C ILE A 22 11.03 -5.65 -3.71
N THR A 23 10.11 -6.55 -4.06
CA THR A 23 9.15 -6.33 -5.14
C THR A 23 7.80 -5.91 -4.55
N CYS A 24 7.37 -4.70 -4.88
CA CYS A 24 6.04 -4.18 -4.57
C CYS A 24 5.13 -4.37 -5.78
N VAL A 25 3.95 -4.95 -5.57
CA VAL A 25 2.95 -5.17 -6.63
C VAL A 25 1.58 -4.77 -6.12
N ARG A 26 0.89 -3.91 -6.86
CA ARG A 26 -0.50 -3.56 -6.62
C ARG A 26 -1.39 -4.33 -7.57
N PHE A 27 -2.38 -5.03 -7.04
CA PHE A 27 -3.39 -5.75 -7.80
C PHE A 27 -4.74 -5.03 -7.74
N ARG A 28 -5.50 -5.11 -8.84
CA ARG A 28 -6.92 -4.76 -8.85
C ARG A 28 -7.72 -5.93 -8.30
N GLY A 29 -8.64 -5.66 -7.38
CA GLY A 29 -9.46 -6.68 -6.76
C GLY A 29 -8.71 -7.48 -5.69
N LYS A 30 -9.23 -8.68 -5.42
CA LYS A 30 -8.77 -9.56 -4.32
C LYS A 30 -7.85 -10.69 -4.80
N THR A 31 -7.50 -10.73 -6.09
CA THR A 31 -6.77 -11.82 -6.77
C THR A 31 -5.52 -11.32 -7.49
N LYS A 32 -4.56 -12.21 -7.76
CA LYS A 32 -3.28 -11.90 -8.43
C LYS A 32 -3.40 -11.79 -9.96
N THR A 33 -4.55 -11.37 -10.48
CA THR A 33 -4.85 -11.43 -11.91
C THR A 33 -4.50 -10.14 -12.64
N HIS A 34 -4.77 -8.99 -12.03
CA HIS A 34 -4.67 -7.69 -12.68
C HIS A 34 -3.66 -6.81 -11.95
N ILE A 35 -2.44 -6.67 -12.48
CA ILE A 35 -1.41 -5.79 -11.91
C ILE A 35 -1.69 -4.35 -12.35
N ILE A 36 -1.88 -3.44 -11.38
CA ILE A 36 -2.04 -2.00 -11.59
C ILE A 36 -0.70 -1.29 -11.55
N ASP A 37 0.17 -1.67 -10.62
CA ASP A 37 1.49 -1.09 -10.47
C ASP A 37 2.48 -2.14 -9.97
N ARG A 38 3.74 -1.99 -10.37
CA ARG A 38 4.84 -2.83 -9.91
C ARG A 38 6.12 -2.03 -9.81
N LYS A 39 6.82 -2.18 -8.69
CA LYS A 39 8.14 -1.61 -8.44
C LYS A 39 9.07 -2.67 -7.86
N ASP A 40 10.24 -2.79 -8.45
CA ASP A 40 11.30 -3.67 -7.99
C ASP A 40 12.42 -2.80 -7.42
N PHE A 41 12.64 -2.87 -6.10
CA PHE A 41 13.68 -2.14 -5.38
C PHE A 41 14.87 -3.05 -5.13
N SER A 42 16.04 -2.65 -5.61
CA SER A 42 17.24 -3.49 -5.69
C SER A 42 18.52 -2.76 -5.24
N GLU A 43 18.34 -1.68 -4.47
CA GLU A 43 19.40 -0.94 -3.78
C GLU A 43 19.84 -1.69 -2.50
N ASP A 44 20.49 -1.01 -1.54
CA ASP A 44 20.77 -1.57 -0.22
C ASP A 44 19.48 -1.88 0.56
N ILE A 45 19.55 -2.81 1.52
CA ILE A 45 18.35 -3.29 2.24
C ILE A 45 17.60 -2.16 2.93
N ILE A 46 18.30 -1.18 3.52
CA ILE A 46 17.65 -0.09 4.26
C ILE A 46 16.90 0.80 3.26
N THR A 47 17.57 1.20 2.18
CA THR A 47 16.96 1.96 1.09
C THR A 47 15.77 1.21 0.48
N ASN A 48 15.86 -0.11 0.28
CA ASN A 48 14.76 -0.92 -0.23
C ASN A 48 13.54 -0.89 0.71
N VAL A 49 13.75 -0.97 2.03
CA VAL A 49 12.67 -0.87 3.02
C VAL A 49 12.02 0.52 2.99
N ASP A 50 12.82 1.58 2.94
CA ASP A 50 12.32 2.96 2.84
C ASP A 50 11.53 3.20 1.56
N ASN A 51 12.03 2.68 0.43
CA ASN A 51 11.37 2.80 -0.86
C ASN A 51 10.06 2.01 -0.90
N ALA A 52 10.02 0.80 -0.33
CA ALA A 52 8.79 0.03 -0.17
C ALA A 52 7.78 0.74 0.73
N MET A 53 8.21 1.39 1.81
CA MET A 53 7.34 2.19 2.67
C MET A 53 6.79 3.42 1.94
N LYS A 54 7.62 4.16 1.19
CA LYS A 54 7.15 5.30 0.37
C LYS A 54 6.12 4.85 -0.66
N TRP A 55 6.35 3.70 -1.29
CA TRP A 55 5.41 3.10 -2.23
C TRP A 55 4.08 2.74 -1.55
N LEU A 56 4.10 2.09 -0.38
CA LEU A 56 2.89 1.80 0.39
C LEU A 56 2.12 3.06 0.77
N LYS A 57 2.81 4.11 1.23
CA LYS A 57 2.21 5.40 1.59
C LYS A 57 1.49 6.08 0.43
N THR A 58 1.89 5.80 -0.81
CA THR A 58 1.23 6.34 -2.01
C THR A 58 -0.17 5.75 -2.22
N TYR A 59 -0.39 4.50 -1.79
CA TYR A 59 -1.64 3.77 -2.03
C TYR A 59 -2.51 3.57 -0.80
N ILE A 60 -1.95 3.73 0.41
CA ILE A 60 -2.72 3.67 1.65
C ILE A 60 -3.53 4.97 1.77
N PRO A 61 -4.87 4.90 1.77
CA PRO A 61 -5.72 6.07 1.96
C PRO A 61 -5.43 6.77 3.29
N LEU A 62 -5.63 8.09 3.30
CA LEU A 62 -5.43 8.96 4.46
C LEU A 62 -6.75 9.66 4.75
N ARG A 63 -7.29 9.50 5.96
CA ARG A 63 -8.42 10.32 6.41
C ARG A 63 -7.90 11.50 7.22
N TYR A 64 -8.59 12.62 7.09
CA TYR A 64 -8.29 13.82 7.86
C TYR A 64 -9.33 13.99 8.96
N GLU A 65 -8.88 14.05 10.21
CA GLU A 65 -9.74 14.40 11.33
C GLU A 65 -9.41 15.81 11.84
N ILE A 66 -10.46 16.60 12.07
CA ILE A 66 -10.37 17.89 12.79
C ILE A 66 -11.16 17.69 14.08
N GLY A 67 -10.45 17.49 15.19
CA GLY A 67 -11.07 17.19 16.48
C GLY A 67 -10.33 17.87 17.64
N GLY A 68 -11.10 18.32 18.64
CA GLY A 68 -10.57 18.65 19.97
C GLY A 68 -9.78 19.94 20.12
N GLY A 69 -10.13 21.02 19.41
CA GLY A 69 -9.49 22.33 19.58
C GLY A 69 -8.05 22.44 19.05
N LYS A 70 -7.56 21.42 18.34
CA LYS A 70 -6.31 21.50 17.58
C LYS A 70 -6.51 22.37 16.33
N LEU A 71 -5.57 23.28 16.08
CA LEU A 71 -5.59 24.16 14.91
C LEU A 71 -5.21 23.44 13.61
N GLN A 72 -4.49 22.31 13.71
CA GLN A 72 -3.96 21.55 12.58
C GLN A 72 -4.74 20.24 12.36
N ARG A 73 -4.91 19.89 11.08
CA ARG A 73 -5.51 18.62 10.64
C ARG A 73 -4.58 17.46 10.99
N GLU A 74 -5.14 16.38 11.51
CA GLU A 74 -4.40 15.15 11.78
C GLU A 74 -4.63 14.15 10.63
N GLU A 75 -3.53 13.67 10.06
CA GLU A 75 -3.52 12.66 9.00
C GLU A 75 -3.54 11.26 9.62
N ILE A 76 -4.61 10.51 9.37
CA ILE A 76 -4.79 9.16 9.91
C ILE A 76 -4.79 8.17 8.76
N PRO A 77 -3.75 7.33 8.61
CA PRO A 77 -3.69 6.34 7.55
C PRO A 77 -4.67 5.18 7.78
N GLU A 78 -5.14 4.58 6.68
CA GLU A 78 -6.03 3.41 6.73
C GLU A 78 -5.36 2.24 7.46
N LEU A 79 -4.06 2.04 7.23
CA LEU A 79 -3.21 1.09 7.93
C LEU A 79 -2.09 1.84 8.66
N PRO A 80 -1.83 1.57 9.94
CA PRO A 80 -0.72 2.18 10.67
C PRO A 80 0.62 1.97 9.94
N TYR A 81 1.31 3.07 9.66
CA TYR A 81 2.59 3.01 8.97
C TYR A 81 3.67 2.33 9.81
N ASP A 82 3.63 2.46 11.13
CA ASP A 82 4.60 1.83 12.02
C ASP A 82 4.45 0.30 12.02
N ALA A 83 3.23 -0.23 11.93
CA ALA A 83 2.96 -1.67 11.86
C ALA A 83 3.47 -2.26 10.55
N LEU A 84 3.27 -1.54 9.44
CA LEU A 84 3.81 -1.92 8.13
C LEU A 84 5.33 -1.82 8.09
N ARG A 85 5.91 -0.78 8.70
CA ARG A 85 7.37 -0.61 8.81
C ARG A 85 7.98 -1.75 9.60
N GLU A 86 7.41 -2.09 10.75
CA GLU A 86 7.83 -3.20 11.59
C GLU A 86 7.74 -4.54 10.84
N ALA A 87 6.67 -4.74 10.05
CA ALA A 87 6.53 -5.94 9.23
C ALA A 87 7.58 -6.02 8.13
N LEU A 88 7.87 -4.93 7.42
CA LEU A 88 8.93 -4.91 6.39
C LEU A 88 10.31 -5.16 7.00
N LEU A 89 10.63 -4.53 8.13
CA LEU A 89 11.90 -4.72 8.83
C LEU A 89 12.05 -6.17 9.28
N ASN A 90 11.00 -6.76 9.87
CA ASN A 90 11.00 -8.16 10.25
C ASN A 90 11.15 -9.07 9.02
N SER A 91 10.48 -8.75 7.91
CA SER A 91 10.65 -9.50 6.67
C SER A 91 12.10 -9.47 6.18
N VAL A 92 12.76 -8.32 6.09
CA VAL A 92 14.16 -8.29 5.61
C VAL A 92 15.15 -8.92 6.60
N ILE A 93 14.92 -8.81 7.90
CA ILE A 93 15.78 -9.40 8.94
C ILE A 93 15.65 -10.92 8.95
N HIS A 94 14.45 -11.46 8.76
CA HIS A 94 14.20 -12.90 8.87
C HIS A 94 14.23 -13.64 7.53
N ARG A 95 14.37 -12.91 6.41
CA ARG A 95 14.47 -13.46 5.04
C ARG A 95 15.59 -14.49 4.91
N ASP A 96 15.33 -15.59 4.20
CA ASP A 96 16.37 -16.53 3.81
C ASP A 96 17.15 -16.02 2.58
N TYR A 97 18.32 -15.43 2.81
CA TYR A 97 19.22 -14.96 1.74
C TYR A 97 19.97 -16.06 0.99
N PHE A 98 19.79 -17.32 1.36
CA PHE A 98 20.25 -18.45 0.54
C PHE A 98 19.23 -18.87 -0.51
N GLU A 99 17.95 -18.56 -0.32
CA GLU A 99 16.91 -18.80 -1.33
C GLU A 99 16.96 -17.72 -2.42
N LYS A 100 17.25 -18.18 -3.65
CA LYS A 100 17.49 -17.34 -4.84
C LYS A 100 16.28 -17.27 -5.77
N GLY A 101 15.34 -18.20 -5.66
CA GLY A 101 14.18 -18.32 -6.55
C GLY A 101 13.08 -17.29 -6.27
N ALA A 102 13.19 -16.50 -5.22
CA ALA A 102 12.17 -15.55 -4.81
C ALA A 102 12.76 -14.34 -4.08
N VAL A 103 11.99 -13.25 -4.03
CA VAL A 103 12.31 -11.98 -3.36
C VAL A 103 11.31 -11.73 -2.24
N THR A 104 11.59 -10.75 -1.37
CA THR A 104 10.54 -10.26 -0.48
C THR A 104 9.47 -9.56 -1.31
N MET A 105 8.22 -9.95 -1.13
CA MET A 105 7.10 -9.39 -1.89
C MET A 105 6.21 -8.55 -0.99
N VAL A 106 5.82 -7.37 -1.47
CA VAL A 106 4.78 -6.54 -0.88
C VAL A 106 3.63 -6.51 -1.86
N GLU A 107 2.51 -7.13 -1.51
CA GLU A 107 1.34 -7.22 -2.39
C GLU A 107 0.21 -6.38 -1.84
N PHE A 108 -0.24 -5.38 -2.60
CA PHE A 108 -1.34 -4.51 -2.23
C PHE A 108 -2.59 -4.91 -3.01
N TYR A 109 -3.65 -5.27 -2.31
CA TYR A 109 -4.97 -5.62 -2.86
C TYR A 109 -6.03 -4.63 -2.39
N ASP A 110 -7.21 -4.72 -2.98
CA ASP A 110 -8.35 -3.88 -2.58
C ASP A 110 -8.80 -4.12 -1.13
N ASP A 111 -8.60 -5.33 -0.61
CA ASP A 111 -9.06 -5.75 0.73
C ASP A 111 -7.94 -6.03 1.73
N ARG A 112 -6.66 -6.03 1.31
CA ARG A 112 -5.54 -6.37 2.20
C ARG A 112 -4.18 -5.96 1.64
N VAL A 113 -3.19 -5.88 2.51
CA VAL A 113 -1.77 -5.84 2.16
C VAL A 113 -1.11 -7.12 2.66
N HIS A 114 -0.33 -7.78 1.81
CA HIS A 114 0.54 -8.88 2.20
C HIS A 114 2.00 -8.45 2.17
N ILE A 115 2.78 -8.92 3.14
CA ILE A 115 4.24 -8.91 3.08
C ILE A 115 4.70 -10.36 3.19
N LEU A 116 5.43 -10.84 2.17
CA LEU A 116 5.80 -12.24 2.02
C LEU A 116 7.30 -12.43 1.86
N ASN A 117 7.81 -13.50 2.47
CA ASN A 117 9.15 -14.02 2.25
C ASN A 117 9.11 -15.49 1.82
N PRO A 118 10.11 -15.95 1.06
CA PRO A 118 10.22 -17.33 0.59
C PRO A 118 10.70 -18.34 1.64
N ASP A 119 10.30 -18.15 2.89
CA ASP A 119 10.80 -18.95 4.01
C ASP A 119 9.67 -19.34 4.95
N GLY A 120 9.82 -20.42 5.71
CA GLY A 120 8.95 -20.74 6.85
C GLY A 120 9.42 -20.08 8.14
N LEU A 121 8.78 -20.45 9.25
CA LEU A 121 9.20 -20.04 10.59
C LEU A 121 10.68 -20.40 10.84
N VAL A 122 11.40 -19.56 11.59
CA VAL A 122 12.81 -19.81 11.93
C VAL A 122 12.92 -21.16 12.66
N LYS A 123 13.88 -21.99 12.25
CA LYS A 123 14.10 -23.31 12.88
C LYS A 123 14.36 -23.12 14.37
N GLY A 124 13.58 -23.81 15.20
CA GLY A 124 13.72 -23.79 16.66
C GLY A 124 12.75 -22.85 17.39
N ILE A 125 11.94 -22.05 16.69
CA ILE A 125 10.78 -21.39 17.30
C ILE A 125 9.59 -22.34 17.16
N LEU A 126 8.95 -22.69 18.27
CA LEU A 126 7.67 -23.39 18.24
C LEU A 126 6.53 -22.42 17.87
N PRO A 127 5.47 -22.85 17.16
CA PRO A 127 4.35 -21.98 16.81
C PRO A 127 3.76 -21.21 18.02
N GLU A 128 3.77 -21.83 19.19
CA GLU A 128 3.28 -21.27 20.45
C GLU A 128 4.17 -20.15 20.99
N GLU A 129 5.45 -20.12 20.61
CA GLU A 129 6.44 -19.11 21.01
C GLU A 129 6.55 -17.95 19.99
N PHE A 130 5.78 -18.02 18.90
CA PHE A 130 5.77 -17.00 17.86
C PHE A 130 5.36 -15.63 18.42
N GLY A 131 6.25 -14.64 18.27
CA GLY A 131 6.05 -13.30 18.79
C GLY A 131 6.36 -13.12 20.29
N MET A 132 6.85 -14.18 20.96
CA MET A 132 7.33 -14.11 22.34
C MET A 132 8.86 -14.20 22.40
N THR A 133 9.45 -15.07 21.60
CA THR A 133 10.90 -15.29 21.58
C THR A 133 11.54 -14.65 20.34
N SER A 134 12.63 -13.89 20.54
CA SER A 134 13.38 -13.28 19.43
C SER A 134 14.54 -14.17 18.99
N ILE A 135 14.34 -14.99 17.96
CA ILE A 135 15.42 -15.69 17.25
C ILE A 135 15.47 -15.19 15.81
N SER A 136 16.55 -14.52 15.43
CA SER A 136 16.76 -14.01 14.08
C SER A 136 17.54 -14.98 13.20
N ARG A 137 17.06 -15.17 11.97
CA ARG A 137 17.80 -15.91 10.92
C ARG A 137 19.08 -15.19 10.51
N ASN A 138 19.10 -13.86 10.58
CA ASN A 138 20.25 -13.03 10.23
C ASN A 138 20.68 -12.16 11.43
N PRO A 139 21.34 -12.71 12.47
CA PRO A 139 21.74 -11.98 13.68
C PRO A 139 22.62 -10.75 13.40
N PHE A 140 23.45 -10.79 12.36
CA PHE A 140 24.25 -9.63 11.95
C PHE A 140 23.40 -8.49 11.41
N LEU A 141 22.37 -8.78 10.61
CA LEU A 141 21.44 -7.76 10.12
C LEU A 141 20.63 -7.21 11.29
N GLN A 142 20.08 -8.07 12.15
CA GLN A 142 19.35 -7.65 13.35
C GLN A 142 20.21 -6.73 14.25
N GLY A 143 21.47 -7.10 14.50
CA GLY A 143 22.38 -6.30 15.31
C GLY A 143 22.82 -4.98 14.66
N LEU A 144 22.77 -4.87 13.33
CA LEU A 144 23.02 -3.61 12.63
C LEU A 144 21.79 -2.71 12.65
N PHE A 145 20.61 -3.27 12.39
CA PHE A 145 19.35 -2.53 12.44
C PHE A 145 19.07 -2.00 13.86
N HIS A 146 19.40 -2.78 14.89
CA HIS A 146 19.29 -2.32 16.27
C HIS A 146 20.22 -1.14 16.58
N ARG A 147 21.46 -1.17 16.09
CA ARG A 147 22.41 -0.04 16.27
C ARG A 147 22.06 1.19 15.44
N ALA A 148 21.22 1.04 14.43
CA ALA A 148 20.66 2.12 13.63
C ALA A 148 19.30 2.60 14.17
N ASP A 149 18.90 2.16 15.37
CA ASP A 149 17.62 2.48 16.02
C ASP A 149 16.37 2.13 15.17
N LEU A 150 16.51 1.15 14.28
CA LEU A 150 15.42 0.71 13.40
C LEU A 150 14.54 -0.37 14.05
N VAL A 151 15.14 -1.25 14.88
CA VAL A 151 14.47 -2.38 15.53
C VAL A 151 14.94 -2.63 16.96
N GLU A 152 14.04 -3.18 17.77
CA GLU A 152 14.32 -3.65 19.12
C GLU A 152 14.75 -5.12 19.13
N ARG A 153 15.67 -5.51 20.04
CA ARG A 153 16.18 -6.91 20.13
C ARG A 153 15.42 -7.82 21.08
N ILE A 154 14.33 -7.32 21.68
CA ILE A 154 13.64 -8.00 22.79
C ILE A 154 12.35 -8.74 22.37
N GLY A 155 12.09 -8.88 21.05
CA GLY A 155 10.92 -9.62 20.55
C GLY A 155 9.59 -8.86 20.60
N SER A 156 9.60 -7.58 20.97
CA SER A 156 8.40 -6.73 21.08
C SER A 156 7.78 -6.33 19.74
N GLY A 157 8.44 -6.61 18.61
CA GLY A 157 8.01 -6.18 17.27
C GLY A 157 6.61 -6.62 16.88
N ILE A 158 6.32 -7.93 17.03
CA ILE A 158 4.99 -8.48 16.72
C ILE A 158 3.92 -7.93 17.67
N GLY A 159 4.25 -7.75 18.96
CA GLY A 159 3.35 -7.14 19.94
C GLY A 159 2.97 -5.71 19.56
N ARG A 160 3.97 -4.86 19.28
CA ARG A 160 3.75 -3.47 18.84
C ARG A 160 2.90 -3.40 17.57
N MET A 161 3.16 -4.26 16.60
CA MET A 161 2.37 -4.34 15.37
C MET A 161 0.89 -4.65 15.64
N ARG A 162 0.60 -5.57 16.58
CA ARG A 162 -0.78 -5.86 17.02
C ARG A 162 -1.39 -4.68 17.75
N ASP A 163 -0.65 -4.06 18.67
CA ASP A 163 -1.13 -2.93 19.47
C ASP A 163 -1.48 -1.73 18.61
N GLU A 164 -0.67 -1.44 17.58
CA GLU A 164 -0.95 -0.37 16.63
C GLU A 164 -2.20 -0.62 15.79
N MET A 165 -2.35 -1.84 15.27
CA MET A 165 -3.55 -2.24 14.53
C MET A 165 -4.80 -2.14 15.41
N LYS A 166 -4.71 -2.60 16.66
CA LYS A 166 -5.78 -2.51 17.65
C LYS A 166 -6.11 -1.06 18.01
N THR A 167 -5.11 -0.20 18.19
CA THR A 167 -5.28 1.23 18.47
C THR A 167 -5.96 1.95 17.30
N ALA A 168 -5.66 1.57 16.06
CA ALA A 168 -6.36 2.03 14.87
C ALA A 168 -7.77 1.42 14.70
N GLY A 169 -8.20 0.54 15.62
CA GLY A 169 -9.48 -0.15 15.61
C GLY A 169 -9.62 -1.14 14.45
N LEU A 170 -8.51 -1.73 14.00
CA LEU A 170 -8.45 -2.72 12.92
C LEU A 170 -8.26 -4.12 13.49
N SER A 171 -8.48 -5.14 12.67
CA SER A 171 -8.14 -6.52 13.02
C SER A 171 -6.62 -6.69 13.13
N GLU A 172 -6.18 -7.52 14.07
CA GLU A 172 -4.76 -7.89 14.19
C GLU A 172 -4.20 -8.47 12.88
N PRO A 173 -2.90 -8.30 12.61
CA PRO A 173 -2.25 -8.89 11.45
C PRO A 173 -2.27 -10.41 11.55
N GLU A 174 -2.59 -11.08 10.44
CA GLU A 174 -2.58 -12.54 10.36
C GLU A 174 -1.22 -13.03 9.89
N PHE A 175 -0.69 -14.06 10.54
CA PHE A 175 0.59 -14.66 10.21
C PHE A 175 0.37 -16.08 9.68
N ASN A 176 0.96 -16.38 8.53
CA ASN A 176 0.92 -17.72 7.93
C ASN A 176 2.33 -18.10 7.48
N TRP A 177 2.72 -19.36 7.67
CA TRP A 177 4.05 -19.86 7.33
C TRP A 177 4.02 -21.21 6.61
N ASN A 178 2.89 -21.54 5.96
CA ASN A 178 2.75 -22.75 5.17
C ASN A 178 3.37 -22.51 3.79
N GLY A 179 4.65 -22.89 3.65
CA GLY A 179 5.46 -22.69 2.45
C GLY A 179 6.16 -21.33 2.42
N PHE A 180 5.39 -20.24 2.53
CA PHE A 180 5.91 -18.87 2.60
C PHE A 180 5.45 -18.21 3.91
N PHE A 181 6.35 -17.45 4.53
CA PHE A 181 6.03 -16.59 5.66
C PHE A 181 5.35 -15.35 5.12
N ARG A 182 4.13 -15.12 5.58
CA ARG A 182 3.25 -14.08 5.10
C ARG A 182 2.58 -13.39 6.28
N ILE A 183 2.66 -12.07 6.26
CA ILE A 183 1.93 -11.18 7.16
C ILE A 183 0.81 -10.55 6.33
N THR A 184 -0.43 -10.65 6.80
CA THR A 184 -1.61 -10.10 6.14
C THR A 184 -2.22 -9.00 7.00
N PHE A 185 -2.28 -7.79 6.45
CA PHE A 185 -3.00 -6.66 7.01
C PHE A 185 -4.32 -6.51 6.28
N LYS A 186 -5.44 -6.81 6.94
CA LYS A 186 -6.77 -6.57 6.36
C LYS A 186 -7.05 -5.08 6.30
N ARG A 187 -7.57 -4.65 5.16
CA ARG A 187 -8.04 -3.29 4.91
C ARG A 187 -9.51 -3.19 5.27
N SER A 188 -9.94 -2.00 5.65
CA SER A 188 -11.30 -1.76 6.12
C SER A 188 -12.11 -1.18 4.96
N GLU A 189 -13.07 -1.94 4.43
CA GLU A 189 -14.01 -1.46 3.39
C GLU A 189 -14.78 -0.19 3.82
N LYS A 190 -14.82 0.12 5.13
CA LYS A 190 -15.55 1.26 5.71
C LYS A 190 -14.70 2.46 6.13
N ARG A 191 -13.37 2.44 5.96
CA ARG A 191 -12.48 3.52 6.49
C ARG A 191 -11.55 4.18 5.47
N GLY A 192 -11.52 3.71 4.22
CA GLY A 192 -10.65 4.27 3.18
C GLY A 192 -11.45 4.86 2.02
N LEU A 193 -11.85 6.12 2.09
CA LEU A 193 -12.43 6.85 0.94
C LEU A 193 -11.88 8.26 0.73
N GLU A 194 -10.83 8.67 1.46
CA GLU A 194 -10.06 9.86 1.12
C GLU A 194 -8.65 9.42 0.70
N ILE A 195 -8.43 9.30 -0.61
CA ILE A 195 -7.08 9.16 -1.17
C ILE A 195 -6.58 10.58 -1.42
N ALA A 196 -5.54 11.00 -0.69
CA ALA A 196 -4.81 12.22 -0.98
C ALA A 196 -3.96 11.98 -2.25
N VAL A 197 -4.36 12.61 -3.36
CA VAL A 197 -3.61 12.54 -4.62
C VAL A 197 -2.36 13.41 -4.48
N THR A 198 -1.19 12.76 -4.43
CA THR A 198 0.09 13.39 -4.76
C THR A 198 0.45 13.03 -6.21
N ASP A 199 0.86 14.05 -6.96
CA ASP A 199 1.44 14.02 -8.31
C ASP A 199 0.66 13.39 -9.47
N GLY A 200 0.09 14.28 -10.31
CA GLY A 200 -0.05 14.14 -11.77
C GLY A 200 -0.97 13.05 -12.32
N THR A 201 -1.37 12.08 -11.50
CA THR A 201 -2.08 10.87 -11.93
C THR A 201 -3.58 11.04 -11.64
N VAL A 202 -4.44 10.54 -12.53
CA VAL A 202 -5.90 10.50 -12.31
C VAL A 202 -6.15 9.44 -11.23
N SER A 203 -6.84 9.78 -10.14
CA SER A 203 -7.08 8.83 -9.05
C SER A 203 -8.07 7.74 -9.47
N ASP A 204 -8.07 6.60 -8.78
CA ASP A 204 -9.05 5.53 -9.03
C ASP A 204 -10.50 6.02 -8.83
N ILE A 205 -10.71 7.02 -7.95
CA ILE A 205 -12.01 7.68 -7.73
C ILE A 205 -12.40 8.54 -8.94
N ASP A 206 -11.45 9.30 -9.50
CA ASP A 206 -11.69 10.12 -10.70
C ASP A 206 -12.05 9.25 -11.91
N LEU A 207 -11.39 8.09 -12.05
CA LEU A 207 -11.73 7.09 -13.06
C LEU A 207 -13.14 6.55 -12.85
N ARG A 208 -13.48 6.21 -11.60
CA ARG A 208 -14.81 5.66 -11.28
C ARG A 208 -15.92 6.67 -11.53
N ILE A 209 -15.70 7.94 -11.20
CA ILE A 209 -16.63 9.02 -11.53
C ILE A 209 -16.81 9.12 -13.05
N SER A 210 -15.72 9.05 -13.81
CA SER A 210 -15.75 9.14 -15.27
C SER A 210 -16.51 7.97 -15.91
N GLU A 211 -16.33 6.73 -15.42
CA GLU A 211 -17.10 5.55 -15.85
C GLU A 211 -18.60 5.69 -15.56
N LEU A 212 -18.94 6.16 -14.35
CA LEU A 212 -20.34 6.31 -13.95
C LEU A 212 -21.03 7.45 -14.71
N ILE A 213 -20.30 8.48 -15.14
CA ILE A 213 -20.81 9.50 -16.08
C ILE A 213 -21.04 8.90 -17.47
N GLU A 214 -20.13 8.06 -17.96
CA GLU A 214 -20.28 7.34 -19.25
C GLU A 214 -21.53 6.47 -19.28
N ASN A 215 -21.81 5.78 -18.17
CA ASN A 215 -22.99 4.93 -18.02
C ASN A 215 -24.29 5.71 -17.74
N GLY A 216 -24.21 7.03 -17.57
CA GLY A 216 -25.35 7.89 -17.24
C GLY A 216 -25.87 7.74 -15.81
N GLU A 217 -25.09 7.10 -14.92
CA GLU A 217 -25.43 6.85 -13.52
C GLU A 217 -25.11 8.07 -12.63
N ILE A 218 -24.07 8.84 -12.98
CA ILE A 218 -23.76 10.13 -12.35
C ILE A 218 -24.18 11.25 -13.27
N VAL A 219 -25.14 12.04 -12.81
CA VAL A 219 -25.60 13.24 -13.50
C VAL A 219 -25.10 14.47 -12.75
N ARG A 220 -24.98 14.38 -11.42
CA ARG A 220 -24.67 15.51 -10.55
C ARG A 220 -23.80 15.14 -9.36
N ARG A 221 -23.27 16.17 -8.70
CA ARG A 221 -22.51 16.05 -7.44
C ARG A 221 -23.24 15.19 -6.37
N PRO A 222 -24.56 15.33 -6.10
CA PRO A 222 -25.25 14.45 -5.16
C PRO A 222 -25.23 12.96 -5.55
N ASP A 223 -25.16 12.65 -6.85
CA ASP A 223 -25.02 11.27 -7.30
C ASP A 223 -23.62 10.74 -6.98
N VAL A 224 -22.59 11.56 -7.12
CA VAL A 224 -21.21 11.23 -6.72
C VAL A 224 -21.16 10.93 -5.22
N GLU A 225 -21.74 11.81 -4.39
CA GLU A 225 -21.80 11.62 -2.93
C GLU A 225 -22.49 10.31 -2.56
N ARG A 226 -23.64 10.01 -3.18
CA ARG A 226 -24.46 8.83 -2.87
C ARG A 226 -23.83 7.53 -3.38
N LEU A 227 -23.40 7.50 -4.64
CA LEU A 227 -22.92 6.28 -5.30
C LEU A 227 -21.52 5.89 -4.83
N LEU A 228 -20.69 6.87 -4.47
CA LEU A 228 -19.31 6.64 -4.02
C LEU A 228 -19.13 6.87 -2.51
N GLN A 229 -20.21 7.17 -1.78
CA GLN A 229 -20.21 7.44 -0.34
C GLN A 229 -19.19 8.52 0.07
N LEU A 230 -19.06 9.57 -0.76
CA LEU A 230 -18.12 10.68 -0.56
C LEU A 230 -18.77 11.85 0.17
N SER A 231 -17.96 12.59 0.94
CA SER A 231 -18.37 13.87 1.53
C SER A 231 -18.59 14.93 0.44
N TYR A 232 -19.39 15.97 0.74
CA TYR A 232 -19.62 17.12 -0.14
C TYR A 232 -18.30 17.67 -0.71
N ALA A 233 -17.33 17.90 0.18
CA ALA A 233 -16.05 18.50 -0.16
C ALA A 233 -15.19 17.58 -1.02
N SER A 234 -15.21 16.26 -0.77
CA SER A 234 -14.48 15.28 -1.57
C SER A 234 -15.07 15.15 -2.97
N ALA A 235 -16.40 15.00 -3.08
CA ALA A 235 -17.10 14.96 -4.36
C ALA A 235 -16.84 16.23 -5.19
N GLN A 236 -16.87 17.40 -4.56
CA GLN A 236 -16.57 18.68 -5.22
C GLN A 236 -15.12 18.74 -5.72
N ARG A 237 -14.16 18.24 -4.94
CA ARG A 237 -12.73 18.23 -5.29
C ARG A 237 -12.45 17.33 -6.49
N HIS A 238 -12.98 16.12 -6.49
CA HIS A 238 -12.81 15.17 -7.61
C HIS A 238 -13.44 15.69 -8.90
N LEU A 239 -14.67 16.23 -8.82
CA LEU A 239 -15.32 16.86 -9.97
C LEU A 239 -14.51 18.06 -10.48
N ALA A 240 -13.99 18.91 -9.60
CA ALA A 240 -13.16 20.04 -10.00
C ALA A 240 -11.87 19.59 -10.71
N ASN A 241 -11.19 18.56 -10.19
CA ASN A 241 -9.98 17.99 -10.79
C ASN A 241 -10.27 17.40 -12.20
N LEU A 242 -11.37 16.66 -12.34
CA LEU A 242 -11.80 16.12 -13.64
C LEU A 242 -12.16 17.22 -14.65
N VAL A 243 -12.76 18.32 -14.19
CA VAL A 243 -13.06 19.50 -15.03
C VAL A 243 -11.78 20.24 -15.41
N GLU A 244 -10.86 20.46 -14.47
CA GLU A 244 -9.57 21.13 -14.70
C GLU A 244 -8.72 20.36 -15.72
N ARG A 245 -8.76 19.03 -15.68
CA ARG A 245 -8.08 18.16 -16.66
C ARG A 245 -8.83 18.05 -18.00
N GLU A 246 -9.98 18.70 -18.12
CA GLU A 246 -10.87 18.66 -19.28
C GLU A 246 -11.37 17.25 -19.61
N LEU A 247 -11.49 16.37 -18.60
CA LEU A 247 -12.01 15.01 -18.79
C LEU A 247 -13.54 14.99 -18.74
N ILE A 248 -14.14 15.86 -17.92
CA ILE A 248 -15.59 16.08 -17.87
C ILE A 248 -15.90 17.57 -18.01
N LEU A 249 -17.15 17.90 -18.35
CA LEU A 249 -17.68 19.26 -18.34
C LEU A 249 -19.11 19.27 -17.80
N PHE A 250 -19.58 20.42 -17.30
CA PHE A 250 -20.95 20.59 -16.83
C PHE A 250 -21.80 21.28 -17.89
N GLU A 251 -22.81 20.60 -18.43
CA GLU A 251 -23.75 21.13 -19.42
C GLU A 251 -25.06 21.57 -18.78
N GLY A 252 -25.57 22.75 -19.18
CA GLY A 252 -26.87 23.27 -18.79
C GLY A 252 -26.82 24.25 -17.62
N ALA A 253 -28.01 24.68 -17.17
CA ALA A 253 -28.10 25.69 -16.11
C ALA A 253 -27.67 25.11 -14.75
N PRO A 254 -27.13 25.90 -13.81
CA PRO A 254 -26.62 25.40 -12.52
C PRO A 254 -27.62 24.53 -11.72
N LYS A 255 -28.93 24.75 -11.89
CA LYS A 255 -30.00 24.00 -11.20
C LYS A 255 -30.55 22.81 -11.99
N THR A 256 -30.37 22.72 -13.31
CA THR A 256 -30.93 21.67 -14.20
C THR A 256 -29.89 20.93 -15.06
N GLY A 257 -28.63 21.37 -15.03
CA GLY A 257 -27.53 20.80 -15.77
C GLY A 257 -26.97 19.50 -15.20
N LYS A 258 -26.01 18.93 -15.93
CA LYS A 258 -25.40 17.62 -15.67
C LYS A 258 -23.92 17.60 -16.05
N TYR A 259 -23.16 16.71 -15.43
CA TYR A 259 -21.81 16.39 -15.90
C TYR A 259 -21.87 15.44 -17.09
N VAL A 260 -21.03 15.70 -18.10
CA VAL A 260 -20.84 14.84 -19.27
C VAL A 260 -19.35 14.66 -19.52
N LEU A 261 -18.98 13.55 -20.17
CA LEU A 261 -17.61 13.35 -20.62
C LEU A 261 -17.29 14.28 -21.79
N THR A 262 -16.06 14.78 -21.82
CA THR A 262 -15.54 15.47 -23.00
C THR A 262 -15.00 14.45 -24.00
N ARG A 263 -14.75 14.88 -25.25
CA ARG A 263 -14.04 14.06 -26.25
C ARG A 263 -12.67 13.59 -25.77
N LYS A 264 -12.01 14.35 -24.88
CA LYS A 264 -10.73 13.99 -24.26
C LYS A 264 -10.95 12.91 -23.19
N GLY A 265 -11.99 13.06 -22.36
CA GLY A 265 -12.41 12.07 -21.36
C GLY A 265 -12.80 10.73 -21.97
N GLU A 266 -13.60 10.73 -23.04
CA GLU A 266 -13.99 9.52 -23.77
C GLU A 266 -12.78 8.78 -24.34
N LYS A 267 -11.86 9.50 -25.00
CA LYS A 267 -10.62 8.91 -25.53
C LYS A 267 -9.73 8.37 -24.41
N PHE A 268 -9.66 9.08 -23.29
CA PHE A 268 -8.90 8.66 -22.11
C PHE A 268 -9.46 7.35 -21.54
N LEU A 269 -10.77 7.28 -21.27
CA LEU A 269 -11.44 6.05 -20.82
C LEU A 269 -11.31 4.91 -21.83
N ALA A 270 -11.52 5.16 -23.12
CA ALA A 270 -11.38 4.16 -24.17
C ALA A 270 -9.93 3.62 -24.27
N SER A 271 -8.92 4.47 -24.05
CA SER A 271 -7.51 4.04 -24.03
C SER A 271 -7.18 3.12 -22.85
N LEU A 272 -7.90 3.30 -21.73
CA LEU A 272 -7.79 2.44 -20.55
C LEU A 272 -8.55 1.12 -20.74
N LYS A 273 -9.74 1.15 -21.37
CA LYS A 273 -10.54 -0.04 -21.71
C LYS A 273 -9.85 -0.92 -22.77
N LYS A 274 -9.27 -0.33 -23.82
CA LYS A 274 -8.51 -1.08 -24.86
C LYS A 274 -7.25 -1.76 -24.35
N LYS A 275 -6.65 -1.25 -23.27
CA LYS A 275 -5.57 -1.96 -22.55
C LYS A 275 -6.07 -3.15 -21.74
N GLY A 276 -7.37 -3.26 -21.49
CA GLY A 276 -8.03 -4.37 -20.80
C GLY A 276 -8.55 -5.48 -21.71
N ASP A 277 -8.93 -5.19 -22.96
CA ASP A 277 -9.47 -6.19 -23.91
C ASP A 277 -8.40 -6.99 -24.68
N HIS A 278 -7.13 -6.60 -24.58
CA HIS A 278 -6.01 -7.37 -25.10
C HIS A 278 -5.27 -8.09 -23.97
N ARG A 279 -5.93 -9.00 -23.24
CA ARG A 279 -5.33 -10.19 -22.59
C ARG A 279 -6.34 -11.00 -21.80
#